data_AF-A0A7N0TLH8-F1
#
_entry.id   AF-A0A7N0TLH8-F1
#
_cell.length_a   1.000
_cell.length_b   1.000
_cell.length_c   1.000
_cell.angle_alpha   90.00
_cell.angle_beta   90.00
_cell.angle_gamma   90.00
#
_symmetry.space_group_name_H-M   'P 1'
#
loop_
_entity.id
_entity.type
_entity.pdbx_description
1 polymer ?
#
loop_
_entity_poly.entity_id
_entity_poly.type
_entity_poly.pdbx_seq_one_letter_code
_entity_poly.pdbx_strand_id
1 'polypeptide(L)'
;MFRFAAAPHEIRTDWAKFTKDYFLNRPNLVSVFLLVDASIPPKKIDLEYASWLGENQIPMTLIFTKCDKRKKRKNGGKRPEENVEEFQNLIREFFQTAPPWIMTSSVTNQGRDEILLHMAQLRNYWLKH
;
A
#
# COMPACT_ATOMS: atom_id res chain seq x y z
N MET A 1 0.11 14.88 -11.25
CA MET A 1 0.15 16.09 -10.40
C MET A 1 -0.88 15.90 -9.29
N PHE A 2 -0.45 15.44 -8.11
CA PHE A 2 -1.33 15.16 -6.97
C PHE A 2 -1.85 16.49 -6.38
N ARG A 3 -3.15 16.58 -6.06
CA ARG A 3 -3.75 17.76 -5.42
C ARG A 3 -4.36 17.29 -4.11
N PHE A 4 -3.71 17.67 -3.02
CA PHE A 4 -4.19 17.41 -1.66
C PHE A 4 -5.31 18.41 -1.38
N ALA A 5 -6.55 17.94 -1.33
CA ALA A 5 -7.55 18.63 -0.51
C ALA A 5 -7.13 18.35 0.93
N ALA A 6 -6.96 19.40 1.73
CA ALA A 6 -6.40 19.33 3.08
C ALA A 6 -6.97 18.14 3.87
N ALA A 7 -6.18 17.08 4.05
CA ALA A 7 -6.47 16.06 5.02
C ALA A 7 -6.43 16.75 6.40
N PRO A 8 -7.43 16.54 7.28
CA PRO A 8 -7.49 17.21 8.57
C PRO A 8 -6.20 16.99 9.36
N HIS A 9 -5.74 18.08 9.98
CA HIS A 9 -4.41 18.37 10.54
C HIS A 9 -3.93 17.45 11.70
N GLU A 10 -4.43 16.23 11.84
CA GLU A 10 -4.04 15.33 12.94
C GLU A 10 -3.86 13.87 12.51
N ILE A 11 -3.20 13.63 11.38
CA ILE A 11 -2.67 12.29 11.07
C ILE A 11 -1.29 12.15 11.72
N ARG A 12 -1.30 11.91 13.04
CA ARG A 12 -0.09 11.79 13.86
C ARG A 12 0.44 10.36 13.79
N THR A 13 1.10 10.02 12.69
CA THR A 13 1.76 8.71 12.57
C THR A 13 3.06 8.71 13.38
N ASP A 14 3.14 7.83 14.37
CA ASP A 14 4.34 7.59 15.18
C ASP A 14 5.36 6.80 14.35
N TRP A 15 6.11 7.52 13.52
CA TRP A 15 7.30 6.98 12.90
C TRP A 15 8.47 7.27 13.82
N ALA A 16 9.33 6.28 14.05
CA ALA A 16 10.69 6.58 14.46
C ALA A 16 11.27 7.57 13.43
N LYS A 17 11.78 8.71 13.91
CA LYS A 17 12.31 9.81 13.08
C LYS A 17 13.21 9.31 11.94
N PHE A 18 14.04 8.31 12.25
CA PHE A 18 14.93 7.64 11.31
C PHE A 18 14.24 7.11 10.04
N THR A 19 13.05 6.53 10.18
CA THR A 19 12.36 5.90 9.05
C THR A 19 11.79 6.96 8.09
N LYS A 20 11.30 8.09 8.60
CA LYS A 20 10.90 9.24 7.77
C LYS A 20 12.11 9.81 7.04
N ASP A 21 13.20 10.04 7.76
CA ASP A 21 14.43 10.60 7.18
C ASP A 21 14.97 9.71 6.05
N TYR A 22 14.90 8.39 6.19
CA TYR A 22 15.27 7.45 5.12
C TYR A 22 14.41 7.67 3.86
N PHE A 23 13.09 7.68 4.00
CA PHE A 23 12.19 7.80 2.85
C PHE A 23 12.32 9.16 2.14
N LEU A 24 12.59 10.23 2.87
CA LEU A 24 12.72 11.58 2.32
C LEU A 24 14.08 11.84 1.65
N ASN A 25 15.15 11.25 2.19
CA ASN A 25 16.51 11.63 1.82
C ASN A 25 17.27 10.54 1.06
N ARG A 26 16.64 9.41 0.71
CA ARG A 26 17.31 8.32 -0.02
C ARG A 26 17.20 8.54 -1.54
N PRO A 27 18.26 9.05 -2.21
CA PRO A 27 18.16 9.45 -3.62
C PRO A 27 17.93 8.28 -4.58
N ASN A 28 18.30 7.06 -4.18
CA ASN A 28 18.12 5.83 -4.96
C ASN A 28 16.90 4.99 -4.51
N LEU A 29 15.97 5.58 -3.77
CA LEU A 29 14.70 4.96 -3.49
C LEU A 29 13.78 5.08 -4.71
N VAL A 30 13.54 3.96 -5.39
CA VAL A 30 12.71 3.92 -6.61
C VAL A 30 11.21 3.88 -6.29
N SER A 31 10.81 2.99 -5.37
CA SER A 31 9.42 2.84 -4.93
C SER A 31 9.34 2.04 -3.62
N VAL A 32 8.24 2.21 -2.89
CA VAL A 32 7.92 1.50 -1.66
C VAL A 32 6.82 0.47 -1.90
N PHE A 33 7.01 -0.77 -1.44
CA PHE A 33 5.94 -1.76 -1.37
C PHE A 33 5.32 -1.74 0.03
N LEU A 34 4.13 -1.16 0.15
CA LEU A 34 3.39 -1.09 1.42
C LEU A 34 2.56 -2.37 1.57
N LEU A 35 2.97 -3.25 2.50
CA LEU A 35 2.28 -4.51 2.76
C LEU A 35 1.04 -4.27 3.65
N VAL A 36 -0.13 -4.68 3.18
CA VAL A 36 -1.41 -4.57 3.90
C VAL A 36 -2.00 -5.96 4.08
N ASP A 37 -2.48 -6.31 5.28
CA ASP A 37 -3.10 -7.63 5.53
C ASP A 37 -4.55 -7.64 5.01
N ALA A 38 -4.81 -8.33 3.89
CA ALA A 38 -6.14 -8.39 3.29
C ALA A 38 -7.14 -9.23 4.10
N SER A 39 -6.66 -10.05 5.04
CA SER A 39 -7.52 -10.97 5.81
C SER A 39 -8.30 -10.30 6.94
N ILE A 40 -8.06 -9.01 7.18
CA ILE A 40 -8.70 -8.19 8.20
C ILE A 40 -9.23 -6.88 7.59
N PRO A 41 -10.20 -6.22 8.25
CA PRO A 41 -10.66 -4.91 7.79
C PRO A 41 -9.52 -3.88 7.72
N PRO A 42 -9.60 -2.90 6.80
CA PRO A 42 -8.61 -1.84 6.66
C PRO A 42 -8.23 -1.22 8.01
N LYS A 43 -6.94 -1.20 8.30
CA LYS A 43 -6.44 -0.57 9.52
C LYS A 43 -6.15 0.89 9.25
N LYS A 44 -6.51 1.75 10.21
CA LYS A 44 -6.20 3.18 10.17
C LYS A 44 -4.72 3.43 9.89
N ILE A 45 -3.83 2.69 10.55
CA ILE A 45 -2.37 2.84 10.38
C ILE A 45 -1.91 2.61 8.94
N ASP A 46 -2.48 1.64 8.22
CA ASP A 46 -2.12 1.36 6.84
C ASP A 46 -2.57 2.49 5.90
N LEU A 47 -3.75 3.07 6.16
CA LEU A 47 -4.24 4.26 5.45
C LEU A 47 -3.37 5.48 5.74
N GLU A 48 -2.98 5.69 6.99
CA GLU A 48 -2.09 6.78 7.40
C GLU A 48 -0.71 6.65 6.73
N TYR A 49 -0.16 5.44 6.63
CA TYR A 49 1.10 5.20 5.90
C TYR A 49 0.97 5.45 4.40
N ALA A 50 -0.09 4.95 3.77
CA ALA A 50 -0.35 5.21 2.36
C ALA A 50 -0.45 6.72 2.10
N SER A 51 -1.27 7.43 2.88
CA SER A 51 -1.43 8.89 2.78
C SER A 51 -0.12 9.64 2.98
N TRP A 52 0.68 9.30 4.01
CA TRP A 52 1.96 9.96 4.25
C TRP A 52 2.96 9.77 3.10
N LEU A 53 3.05 8.56 2.53
CA LEU A 53 3.87 8.30 1.35
C LEU A 53 3.39 9.13 0.15
N GLY A 54 2.07 9.21 -0.06
CA GLY A 54 1.45 10.04 -1.09
C GLY A 54 1.77 11.53 -0.93
N GLU A 55 1.57 12.08 0.27
CA GLU A 55 1.85 13.48 0.65
C GLU A 55 3.29 13.89 0.37
N ASN A 56 4.23 12.99 0.64
CA ASN A 56 5.65 13.22 0.42
C ASN A 56 6.12 12.82 -0.98
N GLN A 57 5.18 12.52 -1.89
CA GLN A 57 5.45 12.15 -3.28
C GLN A 57 6.37 10.93 -3.42
N ILE A 58 6.36 10.03 -2.44
CA ILE A 58 7.14 8.81 -2.46
C ILE A 58 6.39 7.78 -3.30
N PRO A 59 6.94 7.30 -4.43
CA PRO A 59 6.26 6.32 -5.27
C PRO A 59 5.98 5.04 -4.48
N MET A 60 4.76 4.51 -4.54
CA MET A 60 4.42 3.30 -3.81
C MET A 60 3.54 2.33 -4.60
N THR A 61 3.53 1.08 -4.16
CA THR A 61 2.61 0.02 -4.59
C THR A 61 2.05 -0.68 -3.37
N LEU A 62 0.73 -0.83 -3.32
CA LEU A 62 0.05 -1.54 -2.22
C LEU A 62 0.11 -3.05 -2.47
N ILE A 63 0.61 -3.82 -1.50
CA ILE A 63 0.68 -5.27 -1.59
C ILE A 63 -0.27 -5.86 -0.56
N PHE A 64 -1.43 -6.30 -1.01
CA PHE A 64 -2.44 -6.93 -0.18
C PHE A 64 -2.07 -8.41 0.06
N THR A 65 -1.61 -8.72 1.26
CA THR A 65 -1.09 -10.04 1.65
C THR A 65 -2.18 -10.94 2.25
N LYS A 66 -1.87 -12.24 2.38
CA LYS A 66 -2.72 -13.26 3.04
C LYS A 66 -4.10 -13.44 2.38
N CYS A 67 -4.17 -13.27 1.06
CA CYS A 67 -5.42 -13.42 0.30
C CYS A 67 -6.00 -14.85 0.30
N ASP A 68 -5.22 -15.84 0.73
CA ASP A 68 -5.68 -17.22 0.97
C ASP A 68 -6.60 -17.33 2.21
N LYS A 69 -6.47 -16.40 3.16
CA LYS A 69 -7.22 -16.48 4.42
C LYS A 69 -8.66 -16.09 4.21
N ARG A 70 -9.50 -17.11 4.03
CA ARG A 70 -10.94 -17.00 4.22
C ARG A 70 -11.25 -17.26 5.69
N LYS A 71 -11.81 -16.28 6.41
CA LYS A 71 -12.46 -16.57 7.70
C LYS A 71 -13.60 -17.55 7.42
N LYS A 72 -13.44 -18.83 7.82
CA LYS A 72 -14.51 -19.84 7.81
C LYS A 72 -15.67 -19.26 8.63
N ARG A 73 -16.80 -18.95 7.98
CA ARG A 73 -17.91 -18.25 8.65
C ARG A 73 -18.69 -19.21 9.55
N LYS A 74 -18.70 -18.90 10.85
CA LYS A 74 -19.92 -19.00 11.67
C LYS A 74 -20.56 -17.60 11.85
N ASN A 75 -19.77 -16.51 11.91
CA ASN A 75 -20.24 -15.14 12.20
C ASN A 75 -19.65 -14.01 11.29
N GLY A 76 -19.71 -14.10 9.95
CA GLY A 76 -19.71 -12.88 9.11
C GLY A 76 -18.40 -12.12 8.80
N GLY A 77 -17.21 -12.75 8.79
CA GLY A 77 -15.99 -12.06 8.29
C GLY A 77 -16.01 -11.79 6.78
N LYS A 78 -15.60 -10.59 6.35
CA LYS A 78 -15.39 -10.21 4.93
C LYS A 78 -14.27 -11.06 4.29
N ARG A 79 -14.41 -11.34 3.00
CA ARG A 79 -13.37 -11.96 2.16
C ARG A 79 -12.24 -10.95 1.93
N PRO A 80 -11.02 -11.42 1.63
CA PRO A 80 -9.90 -10.53 1.31
C PRO A 80 -10.22 -9.50 0.21
N GLU A 81 -10.92 -9.91 -0.84
CA GLU A 81 -11.33 -9.03 -1.93
C GLU A 81 -12.23 -7.87 -1.44
N GLU A 82 -13.15 -8.15 -0.50
CA GLU A 82 -14.05 -7.13 0.07
C GLU A 82 -13.27 -6.13 0.94
N ASN A 83 -12.26 -6.57 1.69
CA ASN A 83 -11.41 -5.67 2.48
C ASN A 83 -10.49 -4.83 1.57
N VAL A 84 -10.01 -5.40 0.46
CA VAL A 84 -9.22 -4.68 -0.55
C VAL A 84 -10.05 -3.57 -1.20
N GLU A 85 -11.29 -3.88 -1.59
CA GLU A 85 -12.21 -2.90 -2.16
C GLU A 85 -12.53 -1.77 -1.16
N GLU A 86 -12.77 -2.13 0.11
CA GLU A 86 -12.98 -1.14 1.17
C GLU A 86 -11.75 -0.25 1.37
N PHE A 87 -10.54 -0.83 1.41
CA PHE A 87 -9.30 -0.06 1.49
C PHE A 87 -9.17 0.90 0.31
N GLN A 88 -9.42 0.43 -0.91
CA GLN A 88 -9.35 1.25 -2.12
C GLN A 88 -10.35 2.41 -2.10
N ASN A 89 -11.57 2.17 -1.62
CA ASN A 89 -12.57 3.22 -1.48
C ASN A 89 -12.13 4.29 -0.47
N LEU A 90 -11.57 3.88 0.67
CA LEU A 90 -11.08 4.81 1.69
C LEU A 90 -9.91 5.66 1.18
N ILE A 91 -8.95 5.07 0.45
CA ILE A 91 -7.81 5.84 -0.05
C ILE A 91 -8.18 6.78 -1.21
N ARG A 92 -9.23 6.49 -2.00
CA ARG A 92 -9.63 7.36 -3.12
C ARG A 92 -9.96 8.79 -2.69
N GLU A 93 -10.34 9.00 -1.43
CA GLU A 93 -10.55 10.33 -0.86
C GLU A 93 -9.26 11.17 -0.78
N PHE A 94 -8.09 10.50 -0.70
CA PHE A 94 -6.78 11.13 -0.54
C PHE A 94 -5.93 11.10 -1.83
N PHE A 95 -6.32 10.28 -2.83
CA PHE A 95 -5.56 10.08 -4.07
C PHE A 95 -6.42 10.39 -5.30
N GLN A 96 -5.95 11.29 -6.17
CA GLN A 96 -6.56 11.50 -7.49
C GLN A 96 -6.50 10.24 -8.37
N THR A 97 -5.38 9.53 -8.27
CA THR A 97 -5.16 8.26 -8.95
C THR A 97 -4.70 7.29 -7.88
N ALA A 98 -5.50 6.24 -7.66
CA ALA A 98 -5.18 5.23 -6.67
C ALA A 98 -3.80 4.61 -7.00
N PRO A 99 -2.96 4.33 -5.98
CA PRO A 99 -1.70 3.65 -6.17
C PRO A 99 -1.91 2.28 -6.84
N PRO A 100 -0.94 1.80 -7.64
CA PRO A 100 -0.98 0.44 -8.13
C PRO A 100 -1.02 -0.53 -6.95
N TRP A 101 -1.70 -1.68 -7.13
CA TRP A 101 -1.85 -2.66 -6.08
C TRP A 101 -1.80 -4.09 -6.63
N ILE A 102 -1.34 -5.02 -5.79
CA ILE A 102 -1.25 -6.45 -6.10
C ILE A 102 -1.77 -7.25 -4.89
N MET A 103 -2.59 -8.26 -5.14
CA MET A 103 -2.97 -9.26 -4.13
C MET A 103 -1.99 -10.43 -4.15
N THR A 104 -1.57 -10.90 -2.98
CA THR A 104 -0.61 -12.00 -2.83
C THR A 104 -0.90 -12.90 -1.64
N SER A 105 -0.48 -14.16 -1.77
CA SER A 105 -0.40 -15.10 -0.66
C SER A 105 0.92 -15.85 -0.72
N SER A 106 1.65 -15.83 0.39
CA SER A 106 2.85 -16.66 0.56
C SER A 106 2.53 -18.14 0.72
N VAL A 107 1.28 -18.50 1.04
CA VAL A 107 0.82 -19.89 1.21
C VAL A 107 0.50 -20.52 -0.15
N THR A 108 -0.19 -19.77 -1.02
CA THR A 108 -0.62 -20.29 -2.34
C THR A 108 0.30 -19.86 -3.48
N ASN A 109 1.32 -19.05 -3.22
CA ASN A 109 2.18 -18.37 -4.20
C ASN A 109 1.42 -17.41 -5.14
N GLN A 110 0.16 -17.09 -4.87
CA GLN A 110 -0.59 -16.10 -5.63
C GLN A 110 0.13 -14.74 -5.61
N GLY A 111 0.15 -14.03 -6.73
CA GLY A 111 0.70 -12.68 -6.83
C GLY A 111 2.23 -12.63 -6.93
N ARG A 112 2.93 -13.77 -6.85
CA ARG A 112 4.40 -13.82 -6.87
C ARG A 112 4.95 -13.30 -8.18
N ASP A 113 4.45 -13.80 -9.30
CA ASP A 113 4.98 -13.45 -10.63
C ASP A 113 4.63 -12.01 -10.99
N GLU A 114 3.46 -11.53 -10.56
CA GLU A 114 3.05 -10.13 -10.70
C GLU A 114 3.97 -9.19 -9.92
N ILE A 115 4.32 -9.54 -8.66
CA ILE A 115 5.29 -8.76 -7.86
C ILE A 115 6.67 -8.77 -8.52
N LEU A 116 7.15 -9.93 -9.00
CA LEU A 116 8.45 -10.04 -9.65
C LEU A 116 8.50 -9.24 -10.96
N LEU A 117 7.44 -9.29 -11.76
CA LEU A 117 7.30 -8.49 -12.98
C LEU A 117 7.32 -7.00 -12.66
N HIS A 118 6.55 -6.56 -11.66
CA HIS A 118 6.51 -5.17 -11.22
C HIS A 118 7.87 -4.68 -10.72
N MET A 119 8.57 -5.48 -9.91
CA MET A 119 9.95 -5.20 -9.49
C MET A 119 10.92 -5.08 -10.66
N ALA A 120 10.80 -5.96 -11.66
CA ALA A 120 11.65 -5.90 -12.85
C ALA A 120 11.38 -4.63 -13.67
N GLN A 121 10.11 -4.21 -13.78
CA GLN A 121 9.72 -2.96 -14.43
C GLN A 121 10.29 -1.74 -13.70
N LEU A 122 10.18 -1.69 -12.36
CA LEU A 122 10.75 -0.61 -11.54
C LEU A 122 12.28 -0.55 -11.66
N ARG A 123 12.96 -1.69 -11.63
CA ARG A 123 14.41 -1.76 -11.85
C ARG A 123 14.79 -1.23 -13.22
N ASN A 124 14.07 -1.64 -14.28
CA ASN A 124 14.36 -1.20 -15.64
C ASN A 124 14.06 0.30 -15.84
N TYR A 125 13.06 0.84 -15.14
CA TYR A 125 12.79 2.27 -15.11
C TYR A 125 13.95 3.05 -14.47
N TRP A 126 14.44 2.60 -13.32
CA TRP A 126 15.59 3.20 -12.63
C TRP A 126 16.89 3.10 -13.41
N LEU A 127 17.14 2.02 -14.16
CA LEU A 127 18.36 1.94 -14.98
C LEU A 127 18.38 2.90 -16.17
N LYS A 128 17.23 3.50 -16.51
CA LYS A 128 17.08 4.44 -17.63
C LYS A 128 17.08 5.91 -17.19
N HIS A 129 16.99 6.21 -15.90
CA HIS A 129 16.85 7.56 -15.33
C HIS A 129 17.79 7.74 -14.14
#